data_AF-A0A0R1WRW5-F1
#
_entry.id   AF-A0A0R1WRW5-F1
#
_cell.length_a   1.000
_cell.length_b   1.000
_cell.length_c   1.000
_cell.angle_alpha   90.00
_cell.angle_beta   90.00
_cell.angle_gamma   90.00
#
_symmetry.space_group_name_H-M   'P 1'
#
loop_
_entity.id
_entity.type
_entity.pdbx_description
1 polymer ?
#
loop_
_entity_poly.entity_id
_entity_poly.type
_entity_poly.pdbx_seq_one_letter_code
_entity_poly.pdbx_strand_id
1 'polypeptide(L)' 'MLKQLNTILWAFIYGEVAGYIAGALSGAEFNWVTSGIICGVVGIVAINILDHFVGSNR' A
#
# COMPACT_ATOMS: atom_id res chain seq x y z
N MET A 1 -7.00 4.43 -15.85
CA MET A 1 -7.86 4.08 -14.70
C MET A 1 -7.70 2.62 -14.25
N LEU A 2 -7.96 1.61 -15.09
CA LEU A 2 -7.81 0.19 -14.69
C LEU A 2 -6.41 -0.19 -14.17
N LYS A 3 -5.35 0.36 -14.76
CA LYS A 3 -3.97 0.10 -14.33
C LYS A 3 -3.68 0.63 -12.92
N GLN A 4 -4.15 1.84 -12.59
CA GLN A 4 -3.99 2.42 -11.24
C GLN A 4 -4.78 1.64 -10.20
N LEU A 5 -6.02 1.25 -10.52
CA LEU A 5 -6.82 0.41 -9.62
C LEU A 5 -6.12 -0.92 -9.33
N ASN A 6 -5.57 -1.57 -10.35
CA ASN A 6 -4.80 -2.80 -10.17
C ASN A 6 -3.56 -2.57 -9.29
N THR A 7 -2.83 -1.46 -9.49
CA THR A 7 -1.68 -1.11 -8.65
C THR A 7 -2.07 -0.88 -7.19
N ILE A 8 -3.17 -0.17 -6.92
CA ILE A 8 -3.69 0.04 -5.55
C ILE A 8 -4.06 -1.29 -4.91
N LEU A 9 -4.74 -2.17 -5.66
CA LEU A 9 -5.19 -3.47 -5.16
C LEU A 9 -4.00 -4.37 -4.78
N TRP A 10 -2.95 -4.40 -5.62
CA TRP A 10 -1.72 -5.13 -5.28
C TRP A 10 -0.93 -4.48 -4.15
N ALA A 11 -0.87 -3.14 -4.08
CA ALA A 11 -0.22 -2.44 -2.97
C ALA A 11 -0.90 -2.76 -1.63
N PHE A 12 -2.23 -2.88 -1.61
CA PHE A 12 -2.98 -3.32 -0.44
C PHE A 12 -2.63 -4.76 -0.04
N ILE A 13 -2.67 -5.71 -0.97
CA ILE A 13 -2.38 -7.14 -0.69
C ILE A 13 -0.94 -7.32 -0.19
N TYR A 14 0.04 -6.74 -0.87
CA TYR A 14 1.44 -6.87 -0.45
C TYR A 14 1.75 -6.10 0.82
N GLY A 15 1.07 -4.97 1.05
CA GLY A 15 1.16 -4.22 2.30
C GLY A 15 0.69 -5.04 3.50
N GLU A 16 -0.44 -5.74 3.38
CA GLU A 16 -0.94 -6.64 4.43
C GLU A 16 0.03 -7.78 4.75
N VAL A 17 0.60 -8.41 3.72
CA VAL A 17 1.60 -9.47 3.91
C VAL A 17 2.84 -8.93 4.62
N ALA A 18 3.33 -7.75 4.23
CA ALA A 18 4.47 -7.11 4.87
C ALA A 18 4.16 -6.72 6.33
N GLY A 19 2.96 -6.18 6.60
CA GLY A 19 2.49 -5.82 7.93
C GLY A 19 2.39 -7.03 8.86
N TYR A 20 1.86 -8.15 8.36
CA TYR A 20 1.79 -9.40 9.12
C TYR A 20 3.18 -9.91 9.50
N ILE A 21 4.12 -9.93 8.54
CA ILE A 21 5.51 -10.35 8.79
C ILE A 21 6.18 -9.42 9.81
N ALA A 22 6.00 -8.10 9.67
CA ALA A 22 6.57 -7.12 10.60
C ALA A 22 6.00 -7.25 12.02
N GLY A 23 4.69 -7.49 12.15
CA GLY A 23 4.03 -7.79 13.43
C GLY A 23 4.59 -9.04 14.08
N ALA A 24 4.69 -10.14 13.32
CA ALA A 24 5.27 -11.40 13.78
C ALA A 24 6.74 -11.25 14.23
N LEU A 25 7.52 -10.42 13.52
CA LEU A 25 8.93 -10.17 13.84
C LEU A 25 9.10 -9.31 15.10
N SER A 26 8.21 -8.34 15.32
CA SER A 26 8.26 -7.43 16.47
C SER A 26 7.56 -7.97 17.72
N GLY A 27 6.85 -9.09 17.61
CA GLY A 27 5.99 -9.62 18.68
C GLY A 27 4.74 -8.77 18.93
N ALA A 28 4.40 -7.86 18.02
CA ALA A 28 3.22 -7.02 18.14
C ALA A 28 1.95 -7.75 17.64
N GLU A 29 0.81 -7.45 18.26
CA GLU A 29 -0.48 -7.95 17.79
C GLU A 29 -0.81 -7.36 16.41
N PHE A 30 -1.03 -8.23 15.43
CA PHE A 30 -1.40 -7.82 14.08
C PHE A 30 -2.92 -7.59 13.97
N ASN A 31 -3.30 -6.36 13.63
CA ASN A 31 -4.68 -6.01 13.30
C ASN A 31 -4.84 -5.77 11.79
N TRP A 32 -5.49 -6.71 11.12
CA TRP A 32 -5.74 -6.69 9.67
C TRP A 32 -6.57 -5.48 9.19
N VAL A 33 -7.46 -4.94 10.03
CA VAL A 33 -8.26 -3.77 9.67
C VAL A 33 -7.37 -2.53 9.66
N THR A 34 -6.60 -2.32 10.71
CA THR A 34 -5.71 -1.16 10.84
C THR A 34 -4.60 -1.20 9.79
N SER A 35 -3.99 -2.37 9.62
CA SER A 35 -2.97 -2.58 8.59
C SER A 35 -3.53 -2.31 7.19
N GLY A 36 -4.74 -2.79 6.88
CA GLY A 36 -5.33 -2.63 5.56
C GLY A 36 -5.62 -1.18 5.23
N ILE A 37 -6.16 -0.43 6.19
CA ILE A 37 -6.39 1.02 6.05
C ILE A 37 -5.06 1.75 5.80
N ILE A 38 -4.02 1.45 6.59
CA ILE A 38 -2.70 2.08 6.43
C ILE A 38 -2.12 1.78 5.05
N CYS A 39 -2.13 0.51 4.63
CA CYS A 39 -1.59 0.10 3.33
C CYS A 39 -2.37 0.71 2.16
N GLY A 40 -3.71 0.80 2.27
CA GLY A 40 -4.56 1.46 1.28
C GLY A 40 -4.26 2.95 1.14
N VAL A 41 -4.15 3.67 2.26
CA VAL A 41 -3.80 5.11 2.25
C VAL A 41 -2.40 5.33 1.70
N VAL A 42 -1.41 4.55 2.15
CA VAL A 42 -0.02 4.64 1.66
C VAL A 42 0.04 4.35 0.16
N GLY A 43 -0.70 3.34 -0.33
CA GLY A 43 -0.77 3.02 -1.76
C GLY A 43 -1.33 4.17 -2.60
N ILE A 44 -2.40 4.82 -2.13
CA ILE A 44 -2.98 6.00 -2.81
C ILE A 44 -1.97 7.15 -2.82
N VAL A 45 -1.35 7.46 -1.69
CA VAL A 45 -0.37 8.56 -1.60
C VAL A 45 0.83 8.29 -2.50
N ALA A 46 1.39 7.09 -2.46
CA ALA A 46 2.55 6.71 -3.27
C ALA A 46 2.26 6.79 -4.77
N ILE A 47 1.07 6.39 -5.21
CA ILE A 47 0.69 6.48 -6.63
C ILE A 47 0.53 7.92 -7.08
N ASN A 48 -0.09 8.79 -6.27
CA ASN A 48 -0.19 10.21 -6.61
C ASN A 48 1.17 10.90 -6.67
N ILE A 49 2.08 10.55 -5.75
CA ILE A 49 3.47 11.02 -5.78
C ILE A 49 4.18 10.53 -7.05
N LEU A 50 4.09 9.23 -7.35
CA LEU A 50 4.69 8.66 -8.57
C LEU A 50 4.11 9.29 -9.84
N ASP A 51 2.82 9.57 -9.89
CA ASP A 51 2.19 10.24 -11.02
C ASP A 51 2.71 11.68 -11.17
N HIS A 52 2.93 12.39 -10.06
CA HIS A 52 3.54 13.72 -10.09
C HIS A 52 4.99 13.69 -10.60
N PHE A 53 5.82 12.73 -10.16
CA PHE A 53 7.23 12.67 -10.54
C PHE A 53 7.47 12.02 -11.93
N VAL A 54 6.71 10.99 -12.28
CA VAL A 54 6.90 10.22 -13.52
C VAL A 54 5.99 10.72 -14.64
N GLY A 55 4.80 11.21 -14.30
CA GLY A 55 3.83 11.77 -15.24
C GLY A 55 4.15 13.18 -15.73
N SER A 56 5.11 13.89 -15.11
CA SER A 56 5.56 15.23 -15.50
C SER A 56 6.16 15.33 -16.92
N ASN A 57 6.37 14.22 -17.62
CA ASN A 57 6.97 14.16 -18.96
C ASN A 57 5.96 13.87 -20.09
N ARG A 58 4.66 14.16 -19.88
CA ARG A 58 3.63 14.12 -20.94
C ARG A 58 2.96 15.47 -21.13
#